data_AF-A0A399GCI5-F1
#
_entry.id   AF-A0A399GCI5-F1
#
_cell.length_a   1.000
_cell.length_b   1.000
_cell.length_c   1.000
_cell.angle_alpha   90.00
_cell.angle_beta   90.00
_cell.angle_gamma   90.00
#
_symmetry.space_group_name_H-M   'P 1'
#
loop_
_entity.id
_entity.type
_entity.pdbx_description
1 polymer ?
#
loop_
_entity_poly.entity_id
_entity_poly.type
_entity_poly.pdbx_seq_one_letter_code
_entity_poly.pdbx_strand_id
1 'polypeptide(L)'
;MPVANAAPGRILLLCFSGLIALWLLGFFQANIMDSIPSTFTIDIGGKPVANVEKDAEDGSQAKLGAVPAIFSLKNSRLQSGDWIMGRNQVENRSYLPKRVSWYKANAENEKLVQLVTAKKEGESYQLIFKNAKLMVDDEGMVLADLLGESQAEVKVILQDG
;
A
#
# COMPACT_ATOMS: atom_id res chain seq x y z
N MET A 1 -50.14 -62.82 36.53
CA MET A 1 -50.81 -61.51 36.46
C MET A 1 -50.67 -60.86 37.82
N PRO A 2 -49.95 -59.73 37.91
CA PRO A 2 -50.62 -58.44 37.93
C PRO A 2 -50.03 -57.42 36.93
N VAL A 3 -50.83 -56.42 36.60
CA VAL A 3 -50.57 -55.28 35.72
C VAL A 3 -50.67 -54.00 36.58
N ALA A 4 -49.98 -52.95 36.12
CA ALA A 4 -50.01 -51.52 36.52
C ALA A 4 -48.78 -51.09 37.34
N ASN A 5 -48.15 -49.94 37.10
CA ASN A 5 -48.28 -48.92 36.05
C ASN A 5 -46.96 -48.11 36.07
N ALA A 6 -46.50 -47.69 34.90
CA ALA A 6 -45.26 -46.95 34.71
C ALA A 6 -45.39 -45.44 35.06
N ALA A 7 -44.24 -44.85 35.34
CA ALA A 7 -43.95 -43.59 36.04
C ALA A 7 -44.48 -42.27 35.43
N PRO A 8 -44.52 -41.17 36.23
CA PRO A 8 -44.70 -39.81 35.75
C PRO A 8 -43.35 -39.14 35.43
N GLY A 9 -43.28 -38.35 34.37
CA GLY A 9 -42.07 -37.60 34.01
C GLY A 9 -42.37 -36.40 33.13
N ARG A 10 -42.74 -35.28 33.75
CA ARG A 10 -42.61 -33.94 33.16
C ARG A 10 -41.13 -33.55 33.25
N ILE A 11 -40.54 -33.07 32.15
CA ILE A 11 -39.71 -31.85 32.09
C ILE A 11 -39.57 -31.49 30.61
N LEU A 12 -40.11 -30.33 30.28
CA LEU A 12 -40.01 -29.65 29.00
C LEU A 12 -38.60 -29.04 28.93
N LEU A 13 -37.68 -29.63 28.17
CA LEU A 13 -36.37 -29.02 27.92
C LEU A 13 -36.44 -28.22 26.61
N LEU A 14 -36.66 -26.92 26.74
CA LEU A 14 -36.53 -25.94 25.68
C LEU A 14 -35.08 -25.95 25.19
N CYS A 15 -34.84 -26.49 24.00
CA CYS A 15 -33.57 -26.30 23.31
C CYS A 15 -33.49 -24.83 22.86
N PHE A 16 -32.66 -24.04 23.55
CA PHE A 16 -32.23 -22.73 23.10
C PHE A 16 -31.48 -22.88 21.77
N SER A 17 -32.20 -22.75 20.66
CA SER A 17 -31.62 -22.65 19.33
C SER A 17 -30.92 -21.30 19.18
N GLY A 18 -29.59 -21.30 19.30
CA GLY A 18 -28.69 -20.52 18.45
C GLY A 18 -28.77 -19.00 18.55
N LEU A 19 -28.33 -18.43 19.67
CA LEU A 19 -27.54 -17.19 19.59
C LEU A 19 -26.08 -17.59 19.32
N ILE A 20 -25.34 -16.70 18.65
CA ILE A 20 -23.90 -16.77 18.30
C ILE A 20 -23.63 -17.36 16.91
N ALA A 21 -24.02 -16.62 15.88
CA ALA A 21 -23.35 -16.66 14.57
C ALA A 21 -23.21 -15.22 14.04
N LEU A 22 -22.56 -14.35 14.81
CA LEU A 22 -22.25 -12.98 14.38
C LEU A 22 -20.95 -12.47 14.99
N TRP A 23 -19.87 -13.25 14.87
CA TRP A 23 -18.52 -12.82 15.27
C TRP A 23 -17.46 -13.37 14.30
N LEU A 24 -17.61 -13.14 13.00
CA LEU A 24 -16.51 -13.32 12.02
C LEU A 24 -16.56 -12.27 10.90
N LEU A 25 -17.03 -11.06 11.20
CA LEU A 25 -16.63 -9.88 10.42
C LEU A 25 -15.52 -9.21 11.22
N GLY A 26 -14.35 -9.84 11.22
CA GLY A 26 -13.12 -9.14 11.57
C GLY A 26 -13.03 -7.96 10.61
N PHE A 27 -13.29 -6.75 11.13
CA PHE A 27 -12.99 -5.52 10.44
C PHE A 27 -11.51 -5.57 10.11
N PHE A 28 -11.16 -5.93 8.86
CA PHE A 28 -9.86 -5.59 8.30
C PHE A 28 -9.85 -4.07 8.19
N GLN A 29 -9.54 -3.38 9.29
CA GLN A 29 -9.09 -2.01 9.22
C GLN A 29 -7.80 -2.05 8.41
N ALA A 30 -7.93 -1.66 7.15
CA ALA A 30 -6.80 -1.24 6.36
C ALA A 30 -6.09 -0.13 7.12
N ASN A 31 -5.00 -0.46 7.81
CA ASN A 31 -4.18 0.52 8.49
C ASN A 31 -3.44 1.31 7.41
N ILE A 32 -3.96 2.49 7.10
CA ILE A 32 -3.22 3.51 6.35
C ILE A 32 -2.16 4.07 7.30
N MET A 33 -0.93 4.07 6.83
CA MET A 33 0.27 4.42 7.58
C MET A 33 1.02 5.52 6.84
N ASP A 34 1.65 6.41 7.60
CA ASP A 34 2.54 7.45 7.06
C ASP A 34 4.01 7.03 7.08
N SER A 35 4.33 5.88 7.67
CA SER A 35 5.68 5.41 7.89
C SER A 35 5.78 3.88 7.78
N ILE A 36 6.88 3.37 7.22
CA ILE A 36 7.23 1.95 7.21
C ILE A 36 8.47 1.78 8.12
N PRO A 37 8.49 0.81 9.05
CA PRO A 37 9.50 0.72 10.10
C PRO A 37 10.91 0.30 9.62
N SER A 38 11.06 0.02 8.32
CA SER A 38 12.31 -0.45 7.71
C SER A 38 12.54 0.27 6.38
N THR A 39 13.78 0.24 5.90
CA THR A 39 14.07 0.59 4.51
C THR A 39 13.58 -0.51 3.58
N PHE A 40 13.34 -0.15 2.32
CA PHE A 40 12.80 -1.07 1.33
C PHE A 40 13.21 -0.65 -0.09
N THR A 41 13.07 -1.58 -1.02
CA THR A 41 13.09 -1.28 -2.46
C THR A 41 11.67 -1.38 -3.01
N ILE A 42 11.43 -0.75 -4.16
CA ILE A 42 10.17 -0.83 -4.88
C ILE A 42 10.43 -1.58 -6.17
N ASP A 43 9.71 -2.68 -6.38
CA ASP A 43 9.71 -3.45 -7.61
C ASP A 43 8.38 -3.27 -8.35
N ILE A 44 8.44 -3.08 -9.66
CA ILE A 44 7.27 -2.99 -10.53
C ILE A 44 7.46 -3.98 -11.68
N GLY A 45 6.64 -5.03 -11.71
CA GLY A 45 6.71 -6.06 -12.75
C GLY A 45 8.04 -6.83 -12.80
N GLY A 46 8.69 -7.05 -11.65
CA GLY A 46 9.95 -7.78 -11.56
C GLY A 46 11.20 -6.96 -11.86
N LYS A 47 11.07 -5.63 -11.97
CA LYS A 47 12.18 -4.69 -12.14
C LYS A 47 12.12 -3.62 -11.05
N PRO A 48 13.27 -3.24 -10.45
CA PRO A 48 13.26 -2.25 -9.40
C PRO A 48 13.16 -0.83 -9.98
N VAL A 49 12.54 0.07 -9.20
CA VAL A 49 12.68 1.51 -9.38
C VAL A 49 14.16 1.87 -9.18
N ALA A 50 14.74 2.51 -10.18
CA ALA A 50 16.16 2.83 -10.21
C ALA A 50 16.53 3.87 -9.16
N ASN A 51 17.77 3.81 -8.70
CA ASN A 51 18.37 4.92 -7.96
C ASN A 51 18.39 6.20 -8.80
N VAL A 52 18.35 7.34 -8.12
CA VAL A 52 18.43 8.66 -8.76
C VAL A 52 19.72 8.80 -9.55
N GLU A 53 19.63 9.39 -10.73
CA GLU A 53 20.80 9.64 -11.58
C GLU A 53 21.69 10.74 -10.98
N LYS A 54 22.99 10.69 -11.25
CA LYS A 54 23.96 11.62 -10.65
C LYS A 54 23.74 13.08 -11.04
N ASP A 55 23.19 13.29 -12.22
CA ASP A 55 22.87 14.57 -12.84
C ASP A 55 21.36 14.87 -12.80
N ALA A 56 20.59 14.14 -11.99
CA ALA A 56 19.17 14.40 -11.85
C ALA A 56 18.93 15.83 -11.31
N GLU A 57 17.87 16.45 -11.83
CA GLU A 57 17.36 17.73 -11.38
C GLU A 57 16.00 17.54 -10.71
N ASP A 58 15.50 18.58 -10.04
CA ASP A 58 14.15 18.55 -9.49
C ASP A 58 13.13 18.35 -10.60
N GLY A 59 12.29 17.32 -10.45
CA GLY A 59 11.30 16.92 -11.44
C GLY A 59 11.77 15.84 -12.42
N SER A 60 13.05 15.41 -12.38
CA SER A 60 13.51 14.24 -13.15
C SER A 60 12.62 13.04 -12.89
N GLN A 61 12.05 12.45 -13.95
CA GLN A 61 11.08 11.36 -13.80
C GLN A 61 11.75 10.09 -13.29
N ALA A 62 11.11 9.40 -12.35
CA ALA A 62 11.55 8.10 -11.88
C ALA A 62 11.37 7.04 -12.98
N LYS A 63 12.28 6.07 -13.03
CA LYS A 63 12.29 5.01 -14.04
C LYS A 63 12.76 3.70 -13.43
N LEU A 64 12.48 2.59 -14.11
CA LEU A 64 13.04 1.30 -13.76
C LEU A 64 14.53 1.23 -14.15
N GLY A 65 15.30 0.40 -13.45
CA GLY A 65 16.74 0.24 -13.74
C GLY A 65 17.37 -0.94 -13.04
N ALA A 66 18.69 -1.10 -13.22
CA ALA A 66 19.42 -2.24 -12.66
C ALA A 66 19.82 -2.03 -11.19
N VAL A 67 20.11 -0.80 -10.79
CA VAL A 67 20.51 -0.45 -9.43
C VAL A 67 19.29 0.06 -8.68
N PRO A 68 18.78 -0.66 -7.67
CA PRO A 68 17.57 -0.27 -6.97
C PRO A 68 17.79 0.98 -6.10
N ALA A 69 16.79 1.87 -6.06
CA ALA A 69 16.70 2.89 -5.03
C ALA A 69 16.32 2.25 -3.69
N ILE A 70 17.05 2.61 -2.63
CA ILE A 70 16.72 2.22 -1.26
C ILE A 70 15.88 3.34 -0.64
N PHE A 71 14.64 3.04 -0.34
CA PHE A 71 13.66 3.98 0.18
C PHE A 71 13.50 3.84 1.69
N SER A 72 13.06 4.92 2.31
CA SER A 72 12.37 4.95 3.58
C SER A 72 11.07 5.72 3.41
N LEU A 73 10.03 5.33 4.15
CA LEU A 73 8.80 6.10 4.27
C LEU A 73 8.69 6.59 5.71
N LYS A 74 8.72 7.92 5.91
CA LYS A 74 8.58 8.55 7.23
C LYS A 74 7.73 9.81 7.11
N ASN A 75 6.72 10.00 7.95
CA ASN A 75 5.84 11.19 7.93
C ASN A 75 5.27 11.47 6.52
N SER A 76 4.87 10.41 5.82
CA SER A 76 4.38 10.40 4.44
C SER A 76 5.38 10.91 3.39
N ARG A 77 6.67 10.91 3.71
CA ARG A 77 7.79 11.28 2.83
C ARG A 77 8.48 10.02 2.33
N LEU A 78 8.34 9.72 1.04
CA LEU A 78 9.05 8.62 0.40
C LEU A 78 10.43 9.10 -0.06
N GLN A 79 11.46 8.75 0.69
CA GLN A 79 12.81 9.32 0.54
C GLN A 79 13.85 8.24 0.23
N SER A 80 14.79 8.55 -0.66
CA SER A 80 16.00 7.77 -0.94
C SER A 80 17.21 8.70 -0.89
N GLY A 81 18.08 8.53 0.12
CA GLY A 81 19.20 9.45 0.36
C GLY A 81 18.73 10.90 0.49
N ASP A 82 19.30 11.80 -0.31
CA ASP A 82 18.98 13.23 -0.34
C ASP A 82 17.81 13.57 -1.29
N TRP A 83 17.02 12.57 -1.70
CA TRP A 83 15.95 12.74 -2.69
C TRP A 83 14.62 12.19 -2.19
N ILE A 84 13.54 12.90 -2.52
CA ILE A 84 12.16 12.50 -2.31
C ILE A 84 11.59 12.05 -3.65
N MET A 85 10.88 10.92 -3.68
CA MET A 85 10.13 10.48 -4.84
C MET A 85 8.64 10.70 -4.62
N GLY A 86 7.96 11.35 -5.57
CA GLY A 86 6.54 11.58 -5.46
C GLY A 86 5.94 12.30 -6.66
N ARG A 87 4.68 12.72 -6.51
CA ARG A 87 3.96 13.52 -7.50
C ARG A 87 4.05 15.00 -7.15
N ASN A 88 4.02 15.87 -8.16
CA ASN A 88 3.91 17.31 -7.93
C ASN A 88 2.52 17.67 -7.37
N GLN A 89 2.42 18.65 -6.47
CA GLN A 89 1.15 19.20 -5.99
C GLN A 89 0.33 19.83 -7.12
N VAL A 90 0.99 20.44 -8.11
CA VAL A 90 0.37 21.09 -9.25
C VAL A 90 0.41 20.15 -10.45
N GLU A 91 -0.75 19.62 -10.81
CA GLU A 91 -0.95 18.72 -11.95
C GLU A 91 -2.16 19.18 -12.77
N ASN A 92 -2.23 18.77 -14.03
CA ASN A 92 -3.45 18.93 -14.81
C ASN A 92 -4.60 18.09 -14.19
N ARG A 93 -5.85 18.46 -14.50
CA ARG A 93 -7.05 17.84 -13.92
C ARG A 93 -7.52 16.57 -14.67
N SER A 94 -6.68 15.98 -15.53
CA SER A 94 -7.04 14.74 -16.21
C SER A 94 -6.90 13.54 -15.26
N TYR A 95 -7.59 12.45 -15.57
CA TYR A 95 -7.38 11.16 -14.90
C TYR A 95 -6.31 10.29 -15.57
N LEU A 96 -5.56 10.84 -16.55
CA LEU A 96 -4.42 10.12 -17.13
C LEU A 96 -3.36 9.82 -16.05
N PRO A 97 -2.58 8.74 -16.22
CA PRO A 97 -1.45 8.45 -15.35
C PRO A 97 -0.58 9.68 -15.11
N LYS A 98 -0.11 9.83 -13.88
CA LYS A 98 0.63 11.01 -13.44
C LYS A 98 2.10 10.70 -13.28
N ARG A 99 2.95 11.65 -13.67
CA ARG A 99 4.40 11.53 -13.52
C ARG A 99 4.77 11.37 -12.04
N VAL A 100 5.65 10.41 -11.76
CA VAL A 100 6.35 10.28 -10.49
C VAL A 100 7.78 10.73 -10.70
N SER A 101 8.24 11.69 -9.92
CA SER A 101 9.52 12.37 -10.11
C SER A 101 10.34 12.40 -8.84
N TRP A 102 11.64 12.61 -9.03
CA TRP A 102 12.62 12.88 -8.00
C TRP A 102 12.69 14.39 -7.71
N TYR A 103 12.83 14.72 -6.42
CA TYR A 103 13.02 16.08 -5.93
C TYR A 103 14.03 16.06 -4.80
N LYS A 104 14.93 17.04 -4.70
CA LYS A 104 15.87 17.17 -3.59
C LYS A 104 15.11 17.29 -2.28
N ALA A 105 15.59 16.60 -1.25
CA ALA A 105 15.04 16.62 0.10
C ALA A 105 15.37 17.94 0.79
N ASN A 106 14.56 18.96 0.54
CA ASN A 106 14.66 20.28 1.15
C ASN A 106 13.26 20.86 1.45
N ALA A 107 13.22 21.91 2.27
CA ALA A 107 11.98 22.51 2.75
C ALA A 107 11.09 23.13 1.64
N GLU A 108 11.67 23.48 0.50
CA GLU A 108 10.91 24.03 -0.64
C GLU A 108 10.19 22.90 -1.38
N ASN A 109 10.92 21.85 -1.76
CA ASN A 109 10.39 20.70 -2.45
C ASN A 109 9.42 19.87 -1.60
N GLU A 110 9.63 19.79 -0.29
CA GLU A 110 8.69 19.09 0.61
C GLU A 110 7.26 19.64 0.55
N LYS A 111 7.11 20.93 0.21
CA LYS A 111 5.80 21.60 0.00
C LYS A 111 5.23 21.35 -1.39
N LEU A 112 6.09 21.07 -2.37
CA LEU A 112 5.72 20.83 -3.78
C LEU A 112 5.41 19.36 -4.06
N VAL A 113 5.88 18.43 -3.23
CA VAL A 113 5.66 16.99 -3.42
C VAL A 113 4.45 16.53 -2.62
N GLN A 114 3.54 15.82 -3.28
CA GLN A 114 2.39 15.18 -2.66
C GLN A 114 2.83 14.07 -1.69
N LEU A 115 2.08 13.92 -0.60
CA LEU A 115 2.32 12.90 0.40
C LEU A 115 2.08 11.48 -0.15
N VAL A 116 2.92 10.54 0.27
CA VAL A 116 2.79 9.11 -0.02
C VAL A 116 2.42 8.39 1.27
N THR A 117 1.40 7.55 1.23
CA THR A 117 1.04 6.69 2.37
C THR A 117 1.30 5.23 2.04
N ALA A 118 1.28 4.38 3.06
CA ALA A 118 1.33 2.93 2.90
C ALA A 118 0.06 2.30 3.47
N LYS A 119 -0.36 1.18 2.90
CA LYS A 119 -1.35 0.29 3.48
C LYS A 119 -0.68 -1.05 3.76
N LYS A 120 -0.80 -1.55 5.00
CA LYS A 120 -0.29 -2.88 5.36
C LYS A 120 -1.33 -3.95 4.99
N GLU A 121 -0.93 -4.95 4.22
CA GLU A 121 -1.76 -6.07 3.77
C GLU A 121 -1.04 -7.38 4.11
N GLY A 122 -1.41 -7.98 5.26
CA GLY A 122 -0.66 -9.10 5.83
C GLY A 122 0.78 -8.70 6.14
N GLU A 123 1.74 -9.40 5.55
CA GLU A 123 3.18 -9.10 5.66
C GLU A 123 3.69 -8.13 4.57
N SER A 124 2.82 -7.70 3.66
CA SER A 124 3.19 -6.82 2.54
C SER A 124 2.74 -5.38 2.77
N TYR A 125 3.39 -4.46 2.05
CA TYR A 125 3.02 -3.04 2.03
C TYR A 125 2.64 -2.62 0.61
N GLN A 126 1.58 -1.83 0.50
CA GLN A 126 1.20 -1.13 -0.71
C GLN A 126 1.38 0.37 -0.52
N LEU A 127 2.23 0.98 -1.35
CA LEU A 127 2.37 2.43 -1.39
C LEU A 127 1.22 3.06 -2.17
N ILE A 128 0.77 4.22 -1.70
CA ILE A 128 -0.37 4.97 -2.25
C ILE A 128 0.09 6.40 -2.54
N PHE A 129 0.11 6.76 -3.82
CA PHE A 129 0.48 8.07 -4.34
C PHE A 129 -0.78 8.91 -4.56
N LYS A 130 -1.38 9.43 -3.49
CA LYS A 130 -2.66 10.17 -3.51
C LYS A 130 -3.74 9.43 -4.31
N ASN A 131 -4.21 8.33 -3.72
CA ASN A 131 -5.23 7.41 -4.25
C ASN A 131 -4.84 6.64 -5.52
N ALA A 132 -3.56 6.61 -5.86
CA ALA A 132 -3.05 5.89 -7.03
C ALA A 132 -1.98 4.87 -6.64
N LYS A 133 -1.93 3.76 -7.37
CA LYS A 133 -0.83 2.81 -7.31
C LYS A 133 0.22 3.18 -8.35
N LEU A 134 1.42 2.63 -8.23
CA LEU A 134 2.43 2.80 -9.27
C LEU A 134 2.12 1.91 -10.47
N MET A 135 2.54 2.38 -11.63
CA MET A 135 2.61 1.64 -12.88
C MET A 135 3.89 2.04 -13.62
N VAL A 136 4.10 1.41 -14.77
CA VAL A 136 5.17 1.77 -15.69
C VAL A 136 4.60 1.87 -17.10
N ASP A 137 5.13 2.77 -17.92
CA ASP A 137 4.88 2.77 -19.36
C ASP A 137 5.86 1.86 -20.11
N ASP A 138 5.71 1.79 -21.44
CA ASP A 138 6.51 0.95 -22.31
C ASP A 138 8.01 1.34 -22.33
N GLU A 139 8.34 2.57 -21.94
CA GLU A 139 9.72 3.08 -21.86
C GLU A 139 10.38 2.81 -20.50
N GLY A 140 9.64 2.20 -19.56
CA GLY A 140 10.16 1.95 -18.22
C GLY A 140 10.02 3.14 -17.28
N MET A 141 9.23 4.16 -17.64
CA MET A 141 9.04 5.34 -16.81
C MET A 141 7.95 5.10 -15.77
N VAL A 142 8.24 5.47 -14.52
CA VAL A 142 7.33 5.25 -13.39
C VAL A 142 6.25 6.33 -13.41
N LEU A 143 5.01 5.87 -13.27
CA LEU A 143 3.80 6.69 -13.26
C LEU A 143 2.91 6.27 -12.08
N ALA A 144 2.01 7.16 -11.68
CA ALA A 144 0.92 6.86 -10.76
C ALA A 144 -0.37 6.65 -11.55
N ASP A 145 -0.92 5.45 -11.46
CA ASP A 145 -2.14 5.04 -12.14
C ASP A 145 -3.38 5.55 -11.40
N LEU A 146 -3.97 6.62 -11.93
CA LEU A 146 -5.18 7.22 -11.34
C LEU A 146 -6.45 6.46 -11.67
N LEU A 147 -6.45 5.65 -12.74
CA LEU A 147 -7.63 4.87 -13.18
C LEU A 147 -7.63 3.46 -12.57
N GLY A 148 -6.45 2.95 -12.18
CA GLY A 148 -6.30 1.62 -11.60
C GLY A 148 -6.43 0.49 -12.62
N GLU A 149 -6.15 0.77 -13.89
CA GLU A 149 -6.26 -0.18 -15.00
C GLU A 149 -4.98 -1.02 -15.17
N SER A 150 -3.86 -0.53 -14.67
CA SER A 150 -2.58 -1.22 -14.72
C SER A 150 -2.64 -2.55 -13.96
N GLN A 151 -2.23 -3.61 -14.65
CA GLN A 151 -2.06 -4.94 -14.06
C GLN A 151 -0.63 -5.16 -13.53
N ALA A 152 0.23 -4.14 -13.56
CA ALA A 152 1.59 -4.26 -13.09
C ALA A 152 1.61 -4.57 -11.59
N GLU A 153 2.31 -5.64 -11.22
CA GLU A 153 2.50 -6.01 -9.83
C GLU A 153 3.52 -5.04 -9.20
N VAL A 154 3.13 -4.36 -8.12
CA VAL A 154 4.02 -3.47 -7.35
C VAL A 154 4.33 -4.11 -6.01
N LYS A 155 5.61 -4.36 -5.74
CA LYS A 155 6.08 -4.95 -4.49
C LYS A 155 6.95 -3.97 -3.71
N VAL A 156 6.65 -3.84 -2.43
CA VAL A 156 7.57 -3.25 -1.45
C VAL A 156 8.38 -4.38 -0.84
N ILE A 157 9.68 -4.38 -1.08
CA ILE A 157 10.60 -5.43 -0.61
C ILE A 157 11.44 -4.85 0.52
N LEU A 158 11.10 -5.21 1.77
CA LEU A 158 11.85 -4.77 2.95
C LEU A 158 13.31 -5.19 2.82
N GLN A 159 14.23 -4.32 3.22
CA GLN A 159 15.64 -4.65 3.33
C GLN A 159 15.90 -5.07 4.77
N ASP A 160 16.55 -6.22 4.95
CA ASP A 160 17.06 -6.62 6.27
C ASP A 160 18.13 -5.60 6.69
N GLY A 161 17.98 -5.07 7.91
CA GLY A 161 18.88 -4.08 8.49
C GLY A 161 20.20 -4.67 8.97
#